data_AF-A0A1Q6RL93-F1
#
_entry.id   AF-A0A1Q6RL93-F1
#
_cell.length_a   1.000
_cell.length_b   1.000
_cell.length_c   1.000
_cell.angle_alpha   90.00
_cell.angle_beta   90.00
_cell.angle_gamma   90.00
#
_symmetry.space_group_name_H-M   'P 1'
#
loop_
_entity.id
_entity.type
_entity.pdbx_description
1 polymer ?
#
loop_
_entity_poly.entity_id
_entity_poly.type
_entity_poly.pdbx_seq_one_letter_code
_entity_poly.pdbx_strand_id
1 'polypeptide(L)'
;MAQTVKEKRTLVRFAVQKTRYVAGNGAATEWETIKVNIGTTDDGKPITTDCFYVEWLSSYGAAAIQQQSDGVIRPARVRMPYVKAVYDALITKDVRIYLNGVIDDAHAFKLAAAADNYLQQNKMLEFQVKKYEVR
;
A
#
# COMPACT_ATOMS: atom_id res chain seq x y z
N MET A 1 -23.68 5.41 11.13
CA MET A 1 -23.24 6.62 10.41
C MET A 1 -22.23 6.19 9.35
N ALA A 2 -22.39 6.57 8.08
CA ALA A 2 -21.49 6.15 7.01
C ALA A 2 -20.13 6.87 7.14
N GLN A 3 -19.05 6.09 7.25
CA GLN A 3 -17.71 6.62 7.41
C GLN A 3 -17.16 7.02 6.04
N THR A 4 -17.08 8.33 5.79
CA THR A 4 -16.47 8.90 4.59
C THR A 4 -15.01 9.26 4.84
N VAL A 5 -14.17 9.12 3.81
CA VAL A 5 -12.79 9.61 3.83
C VAL A 5 -12.84 11.13 3.99
N LYS A 6 -12.23 11.66 5.06
CA LYS A 6 -12.24 13.09 5.37
C LYS A 6 -11.25 13.83 4.47
N GLU A 7 -10.03 13.32 4.28
CA GLU A 7 -8.99 14.00 3.49
C GLU A 7 -7.97 13.04 2.83
N LYS A 8 -7.95 12.95 1.49
CA LYS A 8 -6.95 12.17 0.72
C LYS A 8 -5.75 13.03 0.37
N ARG A 9 -4.85 13.25 1.33
CA ARG A 9 -3.69 14.17 1.16
C ARG A 9 -2.35 13.46 1.07
N THR A 10 -2.29 12.17 1.41
CA THR A 10 -1.02 11.47 1.51
C THR A 10 -0.75 10.69 0.23
N LEU A 11 0.37 10.97 -0.43
CA LEU A 11 0.83 10.19 -1.57
C LEU A 11 1.48 8.89 -1.08
N VAL A 12 1.11 7.76 -1.67
CA VAL A 12 1.75 6.46 -1.44
C VAL A 12 2.00 5.72 -2.75
N ARG A 13 2.97 4.80 -2.71
CA ARG A 13 3.20 3.82 -3.78
C ARG A 13 3.11 2.41 -3.21
N PHE A 14 2.56 1.49 -3.98
CA PHE A 14 2.52 0.07 -3.62
C PHE A 14 3.52 -0.69 -4.48
N ALA A 15 4.31 -1.57 -3.90
CA ALA A 15 5.17 -2.49 -4.63
C ALA A 15 4.94 -3.92 -4.20
N VAL A 16 4.98 -4.83 -5.16
CA VAL A 16 4.86 -6.27 -4.96
C VAL A 16 6.20 -6.94 -5.13
N GLN A 17 6.44 -7.97 -4.34
CA GLN A 17 7.61 -8.81 -4.51
C GLN A 17 7.49 -9.62 -5.82
N LYS A 18 8.53 -9.59 -6.64
CA LYS A 18 8.63 -10.36 -7.88
C LYS A 18 9.96 -11.09 -7.91
N THR A 19 9.87 -12.42 -7.96
CA THR A 19 11.04 -13.27 -8.11
C THR A 19 11.29 -13.50 -9.59
N ARG A 20 12.46 -13.09 -10.08
CA ARG A 20 12.93 -13.37 -11.43
C ARG A 20 14.10 -14.33 -11.39
N TYR A 21 14.09 -15.30 -12.30
CA TYR A 21 15.24 -16.19 -12.46
C TYR A 21 16.28 -15.49 -13.33
N VAL A 22 17.49 -15.33 -12.80
CA VAL A 22 18.65 -14.83 -13.56
C VAL A 22 19.57 -16.03 -13.81
N ALA A 23 19.71 -16.41 -15.08
CA ALA A 23 20.60 -17.49 -15.48
C ALA A 23 22.03 -17.22 -14.96
N GLY A 24 22.58 -18.14 -14.18
CA GLY A 24 23.89 -18.02 -13.52
C GLY A 24 23.88 -17.42 -12.11
N ASN A 25 22.86 -16.65 -11.72
CA ASN A 25 22.75 -16.01 -10.39
C ASN A 25 21.60 -16.55 -9.53
N GLY A 26 20.74 -17.43 -10.07
CA GLY A 26 19.62 -18.02 -9.35
C GLY A 26 18.41 -17.07 -9.25
N ALA A 27 17.61 -17.23 -8.19
CA ALA A 27 16.42 -16.42 -7.97
C ALA A 27 16.79 -15.05 -7.40
N ALA A 28 16.49 -13.98 -8.14
CA ALA A 28 16.61 -12.60 -7.69
C ALA A 28 15.22 -12.05 -7.34
N THR A 29 15.11 -11.45 -6.17
CA THR A 29 13.87 -10.88 -5.66
C THR A 29 13.91 -9.37 -5.81
N GLU A 30 12.94 -8.81 -6.51
CA GLU A 30 12.81 -7.37 -6.71
C GLU A 30 11.43 -6.87 -6.28
N TRP A 31 11.34 -5.59 -5.92
CA TRP A 31 10.07 -4.94 -5.60
C TRP A 31 9.63 -4.12 -6.80
N GLU A 32 8.52 -4.51 -7.43
CA GLU A 32 7.96 -3.81 -8.59
C GLU A 32 6.72 -3.01 -8.18
N THR A 33 6.68 -1.72 -8.50
CA THR A 33 5.54 -0.85 -8.19
C THR A 33 4.29 -1.26 -8.98
N ILE A 34 3.13 -1.26 -8.34
CA ILE A 34 1.84 -1.50 -8.98
C ILE A 34 1.48 -0.28 -9.84
N LYS A 35 1.42 -0.49 -11.16
CA LYS A 35 0.99 0.53 -12.14
C LYS A 35 -0.46 0.28 -12.54
N VAL A 36 -1.27 1.33 -12.55
CA VAL A 36 -2.67 1.29 -12.99
C VAL A 36 -2.92 2.24 -14.14
N ASN A 37 -3.77 1.83 -15.08
CA ASN A 37 -4.13 2.66 -16.22
C ASN A 37 -5.11 3.77 -15.78
N ILE A 38 -4.82 5.02 -16.12
CA ILE A 38 -5.65 6.20 -15.81
C ILE A 38 -6.25 6.83 -17.06
N GLY A 39 -5.88 6.38 -18.25
CA GLY A 39 -6.40 6.90 -19.50
C GLY A 39 -5.56 6.47 -20.69
N THR A 40 -5.90 7.01 -21.85
CA THR A 40 -5.18 6.72 -23.09
C THR A 40 -4.82 8.04 -23.73
N THR A 41 -3.61 8.14 -24.26
CA THR A 41 -3.20 9.25 -25.14
C THR A 41 -3.97 9.22 -26.45
N ASP A 42 -3.97 10.33 -27.19
CA ASP A 42 -4.60 10.41 -28.53
C ASP A 42 -4.03 9.35 -29.51
N ASP A 43 -2.78 8.92 -29.30
CA ASP A 43 -2.11 7.87 -30.07
C ASP A 43 -2.46 6.44 -29.64
N GLY A 44 -3.42 6.25 -28.72
CA GLY A 44 -3.83 4.93 -28.24
C GLY A 44 -2.90 4.31 -27.19
N LYS A 45 -1.84 5.00 -26.74
CA LYS A 45 -0.93 4.48 -25.71
C LYS A 45 -1.52 4.68 -24.30
N PRO A 46 -1.48 3.67 -23.42
CA PRO A 46 -2.01 3.79 -22.06
C PRO A 46 -1.17 4.73 -21.21
N ILE A 47 -1.83 5.57 -20.43
CA ILE A 47 -1.22 6.43 -19.42
C ILE A 47 -1.36 5.71 -18.09
N THR A 48 -0.23 5.35 -17.48
CA THR A 48 -0.25 4.63 -16.19
C THR A 48 0.25 5.50 -15.05
N THR A 49 -0.31 5.30 -13.85
CA THR A 49 0.21 5.86 -12.59
C THR A 49 0.61 4.74 -11.63
N ASP A 50 1.66 4.96 -10.86
CA ASP A 50 2.04 4.17 -9.68
C ASP A 50 1.77 4.93 -8.36
N CYS A 51 1.22 6.14 -8.47
CA CYS A 51 1.02 7.10 -7.41
C CYS A 51 -0.45 7.11 -6.96
N PHE A 52 -0.68 6.89 -5.67
CA PHE A 52 -2.01 6.80 -5.08
C PHE A 52 -2.17 7.80 -3.94
N TYR A 53 -3.27 8.56 -3.96
CA TYR A 53 -3.62 9.45 -2.86
C TYR A 53 -4.56 8.77 -1.87
N VAL A 54 -4.16 8.72 -0.62
CA VAL A 54 -4.84 8.01 0.46
C VAL A 54 -5.08 8.92 1.66
N GLU A 55 -6.07 8.56 2.46
CA GLU A 55 -6.18 9.03 3.83
C GLU A 55 -5.30 8.15 4.71
N TRP A 56 -4.33 8.76 5.37
CA TRP A 56 -3.37 8.10 6.24
C TRP A 56 -3.65 8.52 7.69
N LEU A 57 -4.18 7.60 8.48
CA LEU A 57 -4.53 7.83 9.88
C LEU A 57 -3.51 7.11 10.75
N SER A 58 -2.46 7.82 11.15
CA SER A 58 -1.49 7.31 12.12
C SER A 58 -2.19 7.09 13.47
N SER A 59 -1.85 5.99 14.15
CA SER A 59 -2.24 5.83 15.55
C SER A 59 -1.38 6.74 16.44
N TYR A 60 -1.99 7.40 17.41
CA TYR A 60 -1.31 8.21 18.42
C TYR A 60 -1.76 7.82 19.83
N GLY A 61 -0.97 8.16 20.85
CA GLY A 61 -1.33 7.97 22.27
C GLY A 61 -1.27 6.51 22.73
N ALA A 62 -2.13 6.13 23.68
CA ALA A 62 -2.12 4.81 24.34
C ALA A 62 -2.20 3.62 23.35
N ALA A 63 -2.91 3.79 22.23
CA ALA A 63 -3.00 2.78 21.17
C ALA A 63 -1.66 2.55 20.47
N ALA A 64 -0.87 3.60 20.23
CA ALA A 64 0.46 3.49 19.64
C ALA A 64 1.45 2.85 20.62
N ILE A 65 1.33 3.15 21.92
CA ILE A 65 2.18 2.57 22.98
C ILE A 65 1.91 1.08 23.13
N GLN A 66 0.64 0.66 23.20
CA GLN A 66 0.27 -0.75 23.26
C GLN A 66 0.76 -1.52 22.02
N GLN A 67 0.55 -0.95 20.83
CA GLN A 67 0.98 -1.56 19.58
C GLN A 67 2.51 -1.64 19.48
N GLN A 68 3.24 -0.65 20.00
CA GLN A 68 4.69 -0.71 20.10
C GLN A 68 5.15 -1.81 21.06
N SER A 69 4.45 -2.02 22.18
CA SER A 69 4.69 -3.15 23.10
C SER A 69 4.44 -4.51 22.43
N ASP A 70 3.50 -4.58 21.48
CA ASP A 70 3.19 -5.78 20.69
C ASP A 70 4.13 -5.94 19.47
N GLY A 71 5.20 -5.14 19.37
CA GLY A 71 6.18 -5.18 18.26
C GLY A 71 5.66 -4.57 16.95
N VAL A 72 4.58 -3.79 17.00
CA VAL A 72 3.99 -3.07 15.86
C VAL A 72 4.43 -1.61 15.91
N ILE A 73 5.51 -1.29 15.18
CA ILE A 73 6.07 0.06 15.13
C ILE A 73 5.34 0.92 14.09
N ARG A 74 5.00 2.15 14.47
CA ARG A 74 4.28 3.15 13.64
C ARG A 74 3.07 2.59 12.89
N PRO A 75 2.06 2.09 13.62
CA PRO A 75 0.83 1.62 13.01
C PRO A 75 0.04 2.78 12.39
N ALA A 76 -0.53 2.52 11.23
CA ALA A 76 -1.43 3.46 10.57
C ALA A 76 -2.58 2.72 9.89
N ARG A 77 -3.73 3.37 9.85
CA ARG A 77 -4.89 2.93 9.06
C ARG A 77 -4.92 3.72 7.76
N VAL A 78 -4.99 3.01 6.66
CA VAL A 78 -5.01 3.59 5.31
C VAL A 78 -6.38 3.40 4.70
N ARG A 79 -6.91 4.46 4.10
CA ARG A 79 -8.17 4.44 3.34
C ARG A 79 -8.01 5.05 1.97
N MET A 80 -8.56 4.38 0.96
CA MET A 80 -8.47 4.85 -0.42
C MET A 80 -9.67 4.39 -1.26
N PRO A 81 -9.93 5.02 -2.42
CA PRO A 81 -10.86 4.45 -3.40
C PRO A 81 -10.49 3.02 -3.73
N TYR A 82 -11.50 2.21 -4.05
CA TYR A 82 -11.24 0.87 -4.52
C TYR A 82 -10.48 0.89 -5.84
N VAL A 83 -9.29 0.30 -5.81
CA VAL A 83 -8.47 0.03 -6.99
C VAL A 83 -8.22 -1.45 -7.04
N LYS A 84 -8.84 -2.14 -8.01
CA LYS A 84 -8.80 -3.61 -8.11
C LYS A 84 -7.37 -4.16 -8.07
N ALA A 85 -6.46 -3.59 -8.85
CA ALA A 85 -5.06 -4.04 -8.90
C ALA A 85 -4.34 -3.95 -7.54
N VAL A 86 -4.66 -2.92 -6.74
CA VAL A 86 -4.11 -2.77 -5.39
C VAL A 86 -4.75 -3.78 -4.45
N TYR A 87 -6.07 -3.92 -4.48
CA TYR A 87 -6.79 -4.90 -3.65
C TYR A 87 -6.32 -6.34 -3.90
N ASP A 88 -6.28 -6.75 -5.16
CA ASP A 88 -5.82 -8.09 -5.54
C ASP A 88 -4.39 -8.34 -5.03
N ALA A 89 -3.50 -7.36 -5.16
CA ALA A 89 -2.13 -7.47 -4.66
C ALA A 89 -2.06 -7.58 -3.13
N LEU A 90 -2.85 -6.78 -2.39
CA LEU A 90 -2.89 -6.81 -0.93
C LEU A 90 -3.39 -8.15 -0.37
N ILE A 91 -4.15 -8.93 -1.15
CA ILE A 91 -4.67 -10.25 -0.74
C ILE A 91 -3.76 -11.38 -1.18
N THR A 92 -3.14 -11.26 -2.35
CA THR A 92 -2.47 -12.40 -3.01
C THR A 92 -0.95 -12.37 -2.95
N LYS A 93 -0.35 -11.22 -2.61
CA LYS A 93 1.10 -11.00 -2.69
C LYS A 93 1.63 -10.33 -1.43
N ASP A 94 2.96 -10.39 -1.26
CA ASP A 94 3.65 -9.54 -0.30
C ASP A 94 3.77 -8.12 -0.88
N VAL A 95 3.26 -7.13 -0.14
CA VAL A 95 3.15 -5.74 -0.58
C VAL A 95 3.90 -4.82 0.37
N ARG A 96 4.82 -4.02 -0.19
CA ARG A 96 5.40 -2.85 0.47
C ARG A 96 4.61 -1.60 0.09
N ILE A 97 4.24 -0.82 1.10
CA ILE A 97 3.62 0.49 0.95
C ILE A 97 4.66 1.56 1.28
N TYR A 98 4.97 2.42 0.33
CA TYR A 98 5.94 3.51 0.48
C TYR A 98 5.22 4.82 0.78
N LEU A 99 5.46 5.36 1.97
CA LEU A 99 4.90 6.64 2.41
C LEU A 99 5.54 7.82 1.64
N ASN A 100 4.75 8.85 1.34
CA ASN A 100 5.14 10.05 0.58
C ASN A 100 5.67 9.74 -0.85
N GLY A 101 5.45 8.52 -1.34
CA GLY A 101 5.96 8.06 -2.63
C GLY A 101 7.49 7.89 -2.69
N VAL A 102 8.18 7.86 -1.54
CA VAL A 102 9.63 7.68 -1.47
C VAL A 102 9.95 6.19 -1.35
N ILE A 103 10.63 5.63 -2.35
CA ILE A 103 10.96 4.20 -2.42
C ILE A 103 12.27 3.95 -1.67
N ASP A 104 12.20 3.89 -0.35
CA ASP A 104 13.30 3.48 0.52
C ASP A 104 12.78 2.66 1.72
N ASP A 105 13.69 2.03 2.46
CA ASP A 105 13.30 1.24 3.64
C ASP A 105 12.81 2.12 4.81
N ALA A 106 13.21 3.39 4.88
CA ALA A 106 12.78 4.35 5.91
C ALA A 106 11.31 4.79 5.74
N HIS A 107 10.75 4.64 4.54
CA HIS A 107 9.37 4.95 4.18
C HIS A 107 8.56 3.69 3.84
N ALA A 108 9.17 2.51 3.88
CA ALA A 108 8.49 1.24 3.68
C ALA A 108 7.62 0.82 4.88
N PHE A 109 6.39 0.42 4.57
CA PHE A 109 5.41 -0.19 5.47
C PHE A 109 4.95 -1.52 4.87
N LYS A 110 4.47 -2.43 5.72
CA LYS A 110 3.84 -3.69 5.33
C LYS A 110 2.43 -3.78 5.91
N LEU A 111 1.60 -4.64 5.32
CA LEU A 111 0.30 -4.97 5.88
C LEU A 111 0.46 -5.51 7.32
N ALA A 112 -0.32 -4.94 8.24
CA ALA A 112 -0.43 -5.39 9.61
C ALA A 112 -1.64 -6.31 9.81
N ALA A 113 -2.70 -6.12 9.03
CA ALA A 113 -3.91 -6.93 9.00
C ALA A 113 -4.44 -7.02 7.56
N ALA A 114 -5.29 -8.01 7.29
CA ALA A 114 -5.90 -8.19 5.97
C ALA A 114 -6.66 -6.94 5.51
N ALA A 115 -6.64 -6.66 4.21
CA ALA A 115 -7.39 -5.57 3.63
C ALA A 115 -8.89 -5.90 3.58
N ASP A 116 -9.72 -5.00 4.07
CA ASP A 116 -11.17 -5.15 4.08
C ASP A 116 -11.81 -4.20 3.05
N ASN A 117 -12.84 -4.69 2.36
CA ASN A 117 -13.67 -3.93 1.43
C ASN A 117 -14.86 -3.33 2.20
N TYR A 118 -14.52 -2.58 3.26
CA TYR A 118 -15.40 -2.28 4.40
C TYR A 118 -16.58 -1.32 4.08
N LEU A 119 -16.62 -0.65 2.92
CA LEU A 119 -17.73 0.24 2.56
C LEU A 119 -18.21 0.07 1.10
N GLN A 120 -19.43 -0.46 0.96
CA GLN A 120 -20.23 -0.47 -0.27
C GLN A 120 -19.63 -1.22 -1.47
N GLN A 121 -19.36 -2.53 -1.33
CA GLN A 121 -19.11 -3.46 -2.46
C GLN A 121 -18.22 -2.84 -3.57
N ASN A 122 -16.93 -2.60 -3.30
CA ASN A 122 -15.95 -2.06 -4.26
C ASN A 122 -15.93 -0.53 -4.44
N LYS A 123 -16.30 0.26 -3.43
CA LYS A 123 -16.10 1.72 -3.48
C LYS A 123 -14.89 2.21 -2.70
N MET A 124 -14.56 1.58 -1.57
CA MET A 124 -13.46 1.99 -0.71
C MET A 124 -12.68 0.78 -0.18
N LEU A 125 -11.38 0.97 0.03
CA LEU A 125 -10.49 0.02 0.68
C LEU A 125 -10.04 0.58 2.02
N GLU A 126 -10.07 -0.24 3.06
CA GLU A 126 -9.48 0.05 4.36
C GLU A 126 -8.53 -1.09 4.75
N PHE A 127 -7.32 -0.73 5.19
CA PHE A 127 -6.36 -1.69 5.71
C PHE A 127 -5.45 -1.05 6.75
N GLN A 128 -4.82 -1.89 7.58
CA GLN A 128 -3.85 -1.45 8.58
C GLN A 128 -2.44 -1.80 8.13
N VAL A 129 -1.52 -0.87 8.33
CA VAL A 129 -0.10 -1.03 8.00
C VAL A 129 0.78 -0.82 9.22
N LYS A 130 1.97 -1.41 9.19
CA LYS A 130 3.02 -1.22 10.20
C LYS A 130 4.36 -1.01 9.53
N LYS A 131 5.29 -0.36 10.23
CA LYS A 131 6.63 -0.09 9.72
C LYS A 131 7.31 -1.41 9.29
N TYR A 132 7.92 -1.39 8.11
CA TYR A 132 8.81 -2.47 7.71
C TYR A 132 10.15 -2.28 8.44
N GLU A 133 10.58 -3.29 9.20
CA GLU A 133 11.90 -3.33 9.81
C GLU A 133 12.81 -4.18 8.94
N VAL A 134 13.94 -3.60 8.53
CA VAL A 134 15.06 -4.35 7.95
C VAL A 134 15.79 -4.97 9.15
N ARG A 135 15.83 -6.31 9.21
CA ARG A 135 16.69 -7.03 10.15
C ARG A 135 18.09 -7.13 9.57
#